data_AF-A0A969VPW5-F1
#
_entry.id   AF-A0A969VPW5-F1
#
_cell.length_a   1.000
_cell.length_b   1.000
_cell.length_c   1.000
_cell.angle_alpha   90.00
_cell.angle_beta   90.00
_cell.angle_gamma   90.00
#
_symmetry.space_group_name_H-M   'P 1'
#
loop_
_entity.id
_entity.type
_entity.pdbx_description
1 polymer ?
#
loop_
_entity_poly.entity_id
_entity_poly.type
_entity_poly.pdbx_seq_one_letter_code
_entity_poly.pdbx_strand_id
1 'polypeptide(L)'
;MDEPYVIDKIYKKRMFLSGINLVGGLTDISNYLLFDVGQPNHFFSQNKLNQLSTDTFTIDRTDIPLEFGGLGQLKSKNLPVNTIILKDQENHILAVPGISGGESTKMEVEETSSIIEIANFDKEAIARSSFALKHRSDGSKVWAGSVNSNLILVTILRLIEVFSLDRIKPVGYWDKQKGNVNSIEDFFEFVDGRIIEISIAELVTRIDSRGEEFWDNVIRAKLNLIGQYSDGVLKCEPFYSNLENKEDVFEEVVRLIGFDDIVSEPITSYSNNVISPSFESMKMFKNIWHTYGFNEVILRPFVGVNKLFDPNQKLELVKSYRTDEPFFAGFFVDIFSHFII
;
A
#
# COMPACT_ATOMS: atom_id res chain seq x y z
N MET A 1 5.16 -25.42 -34.62
CA MET A 1 5.82 -24.15 -34.26
C MET A 1 5.98 -24.21 -32.77
N ASP A 2 7.19 -24.53 -32.31
CA ASP A 2 7.49 -24.53 -30.89
C ASP A 2 7.35 -23.09 -30.41
N GLU A 3 6.36 -22.82 -29.57
CA GLU A 3 6.24 -21.50 -28.94
C GLU A 3 7.53 -21.23 -28.16
N PRO A 4 8.15 -20.04 -28.27
CA PRO A 4 9.26 -19.63 -27.41
C PRO A 4 8.82 -19.39 -25.95
N TYR A 5 7.70 -19.99 -25.53
CA TYR A 5 7.01 -19.74 -24.27
C TYR A 5 7.36 -20.83 -23.26
N VAL A 6 8.50 -20.65 -22.59
CA VAL A 6 9.06 -21.60 -21.62
C VAL A 6 8.54 -21.30 -20.20
N ILE A 7 7.22 -21.36 -20.02
CA ILE A 7 6.63 -21.36 -18.68
C ILE A 7 5.93 -22.70 -18.47
N ASP A 8 6.33 -23.39 -17.41
CA ASP A 8 5.73 -24.67 -17.02
C ASP A 8 4.20 -24.55 -16.92
N LYS A 9 3.49 -25.60 -17.35
CA LYS A 9 2.03 -25.69 -17.29
C LYS A 9 1.49 -25.44 -15.89
N ILE A 10 2.24 -25.79 -14.84
CA ILE A 10 1.81 -25.54 -13.45
C ILE A 10 1.71 -24.05 -13.14
N TYR A 11 2.64 -23.23 -13.61
CA TYR A 11 2.64 -21.78 -13.38
C TYR A 11 1.52 -21.11 -14.18
N LYS A 12 1.34 -21.49 -15.46
CA LYS A 12 0.19 -21.05 -16.27
C LYS A 12 -1.14 -21.34 -15.58
N LYS A 13 -1.29 -22.56 -15.04
CA LYS A 13 -2.51 -22.97 -14.32
C LYS A 13 -2.72 -22.13 -13.06
N ARG A 14 -1.68 -21.89 -12.25
CA ARG A 14 -1.76 -21.04 -11.05
C ARG A 14 -2.21 -19.62 -11.42
N MET A 15 -1.57 -19.01 -12.42
CA MET A 15 -1.92 -17.66 -12.86
C MET A 15 -3.35 -17.56 -13.35
N PHE A 16 -3.79 -18.52 -14.16
CA PHE A 16 -5.18 -18.60 -14.64
C PHE A 16 -6.18 -18.70 -13.49
N LEU A 17 -5.91 -19.57 -12.50
CA LEU A 17 -6.77 -19.73 -11.32
C LEU A 17 -6.80 -18.49 -10.43
N SER A 18 -5.74 -17.69 -10.42
CA SER A 18 -5.66 -16.40 -9.73
C SER A 18 -6.25 -15.23 -10.53
N GLY A 19 -6.81 -15.48 -11.72
CA GLY A 19 -7.41 -14.43 -12.56
C GLY A 19 -6.41 -13.50 -13.25
N ILE A 20 -5.14 -13.91 -13.36
CA ILE A 20 -4.07 -13.12 -13.98
C ILE A 20 -4.03 -13.44 -15.47
N ASN A 21 -4.14 -12.40 -16.31
CA ASN A 21 -4.00 -12.55 -17.74
C ASN A 21 -2.53 -12.70 -18.12
N LEU A 22 -2.23 -13.72 -18.94
CA LEU A 22 -0.91 -13.91 -19.52
C LEU A 22 -0.67 -12.87 -20.62
N VAL A 23 0.48 -12.20 -20.60
CA VAL A 23 0.86 -11.15 -21.55
C VAL A 23 1.95 -11.58 -22.53
N GLY A 24 2.74 -12.61 -22.23
CA GLY A 24 3.85 -13.06 -23.07
C GLY A 24 5.19 -13.21 -22.35
N GLY A 25 5.96 -14.23 -22.74
CA GLY A 25 7.41 -14.31 -22.47
C GLY A 25 7.81 -14.25 -20.99
N LEU A 26 8.94 -13.61 -20.71
CA LEU A 26 9.46 -13.46 -19.36
C LEU A 26 8.62 -12.53 -18.47
N THR A 27 7.78 -11.67 -19.06
CA THR A 27 6.88 -10.80 -18.29
C THR A 27 5.85 -11.59 -17.48
N ASP A 28 5.42 -12.76 -17.96
CA ASP A 28 4.52 -13.63 -17.19
C ASP A 28 5.19 -14.26 -15.97
N ILE A 29 6.51 -14.49 -16.02
CA ILE A 29 7.27 -14.90 -14.83
C ILE A 29 7.38 -13.77 -13.81
N SER A 30 7.56 -12.53 -14.26
CA SER A 30 7.54 -11.35 -13.38
C SER A 30 6.24 -11.26 -12.59
N ASN A 31 5.11 -11.40 -13.30
CA ASN A 31 3.79 -11.46 -12.69
C ASN A 31 3.69 -12.66 -11.73
N TYR A 32 4.07 -13.86 -12.18
CA TYR A 32 4.01 -15.05 -11.34
C TYR A 32 4.75 -14.89 -10.01
N LEU A 33 5.97 -14.34 -10.02
CA LEU A 33 6.76 -14.08 -8.81
C LEU A 33 6.07 -13.11 -7.87
N LEU A 34 5.48 -12.02 -8.40
CA LEU A 34 4.72 -11.08 -7.59
C LEU A 34 3.58 -11.80 -6.85
N PHE A 35 2.86 -12.71 -7.51
CA PHE A 35 1.74 -13.42 -6.90
C PHE A 35 2.15 -14.60 -6.00
N ASP A 36 3.26 -15.26 -6.31
CA ASP A 36 3.71 -16.45 -5.59
C ASP A 36 4.47 -16.10 -4.31
N VAL A 37 5.33 -15.07 -4.36
CA VAL A 37 6.16 -14.67 -3.19
C VAL A 37 5.91 -13.25 -2.70
N GLY A 38 5.04 -12.47 -3.36
CA GLY A 38 4.65 -11.14 -2.88
C GLY A 38 5.69 -10.04 -3.14
N GLN A 39 6.70 -10.28 -3.98
CA GLN A 39 7.77 -9.33 -4.27
C GLN A 39 7.58 -8.71 -5.67
N PRO A 40 7.31 -7.39 -5.76
CA PRO A 40 7.35 -6.71 -7.04
C PRO A 40 8.77 -6.73 -7.62
N ASN A 41 8.82 -6.91 -8.92
CA ASN A 41 10.04 -7.08 -9.70
C ASN A 41 9.78 -6.56 -11.14
N HIS A 42 10.84 -6.36 -11.91
CA HIS A 42 10.70 -5.96 -13.30
C HIS A 42 11.78 -6.58 -14.19
N PHE A 43 11.38 -7.00 -15.39
CA PHE A 43 12.29 -7.54 -16.41
C PHE A 43 12.54 -6.47 -17.47
N PHE A 44 13.80 -6.12 -17.67
CA PHE A 44 14.28 -5.23 -18.71
C PHE A 44 14.89 -6.03 -19.86
N SER A 45 14.60 -5.62 -21.10
CA SER A 45 15.21 -6.18 -22.29
C SER A 45 16.72 -5.94 -22.28
N GLN A 46 17.50 -7.02 -22.23
CA GLN A 46 18.96 -6.90 -22.29
C GLN A 46 19.41 -6.34 -23.64
N ASN A 47 18.71 -6.68 -24.74
CA ASN A 47 19.05 -6.18 -26.06
C ASN A 47 18.86 -4.67 -26.15
N LYS A 48 17.76 -4.13 -25.63
CA LYS A 48 17.50 -2.69 -25.62
C LYS A 48 18.46 -1.95 -24.69
N LEU A 49 18.75 -2.51 -23.51
CA LEU A 49 19.76 -1.93 -22.61
C LEU A 49 21.15 -1.87 -23.26
N ASN A 50 21.55 -2.91 -24.00
CA ASN A 50 22.81 -2.90 -24.75
C ASN A 50 22.83 -1.82 -25.85
N GLN A 51 21.69 -1.54 -26.49
CA GLN A 51 21.59 -0.47 -27.50
C GLN A 51 21.73 0.92 -26.89
N LEU A 52 21.27 1.11 -25.65
CA LEU A 52 21.48 2.36 -24.90
C LEU A 52 22.94 2.58 -24.49
N SER A 53 23.82 1.58 -24.67
CA SER A 53 25.24 1.66 -24.32
C SER A 53 25.49 2.10 -22.86
N THR A 54 24.57 1.73 -21.96
CA THR A 54 24.64 2.08 -20.54
C THR A 54 25.30 0.97 -19.74
N ASP A 55 26.24 1.33 -18.87
CA ASP A 55 26.86 0.42 -17.89
C ASP A 55 26.47 0.76 -16.45
N THR A 56 25.88 1.94 -16.24
CA THR A 56 25.56 2.48 -14.93
C THR A 56 24.08 2.85 -14.82
N PHE A 57 23.45 2.35 -13.76
CA PHE A 57 22.07 2.65 -13.42
C PHE A 57 21.97 3.46 -12.13
N THR A 58 21.15 4.51 -12.14
CA THR A 58 20.92 5.38 -10.98
C THR A 58 19.45 5.35 -10.58
N ILE A 59 19.16 5.14 -9.30
CA ILE A 59 17.85 5.42 -8.70
C ILE A 59 17.88 6.83 -8.15
N ASP A 60 16.87 7.62 -8.51
CA ASP A 60 16.76 9.02 -8.11
C ASP A 60 15.30 9.38 -7.81
N ARG A 61 15.07 10.60 -7.31
CA ARG A 61 13.74 11.20 -7.19
C ARG A 61 13.63 12.44 -8.07
N THR A 62 12.50 12.59 -8.74
CA THR A 62 12.25 13.75 -9.60
C THR A 62 12.08 15.03 -8.77
N ASP A 63 12.92 16.05 -8.97
CA ASP A 63 12.74 17.36 -8.32
C ASP A 63 11.72 18.26 -9.03
N ILE A 64 11.53 18.02 -10.32
CA ILE A 64 10.56 18.70 -11.18
C ILE A 64 9.72 17.66 -11.93
N PRO A 65 8.54 18.03 -12.47
CA PRO A 65 7.83 17.13 -13.36
C PRO A 65 8.67 16.79 -14.60
N LEU A 66 8.83 15.51 -14.89
CA LEU A 66 9.59 15.01 -16.04
C LEU A 66 8.70 14.16 -16.95
N GLU A 67 8.90 14.27 -18.26
CA GLU A 67 8.20 13.42 -19.22
C GLU A 67 8.72 11.98 -19.13
N PHE A 68 7.79 11.02 -19.20
CA PHE A 68 8.10 9.60 -19.19
C PHE A 68 7.32 8.85 -20.27
N GLY A 69 8.06 8.09 -21.08
CA GLY A 69 7.54 7.14 -22.06
C GLY A 69 7.32 5.76 -21.43
N GLY A 70 6.28 5.63 -20.60
CA GLY A 70 5.96 4.38 -19.91
C GLY A 70 5.24 3.36 -20.78
N LEU A 71 4.78 2.26 -20.16
CA LEU A 71 4.00 1.23 -20.82
C LEU A 71 2.49 1.53 -20.71
N GLY A 72 1.72 0.97 -21.66
CA GLY A 72 0.25 1.02 -21.64
C GLY A 72 -0.30 2.45 -21.53
N GLN A 73 -1.04 2.73 -20.45
CA GLN A 73 -1.68 4.04 -20.23
C GLN A 73 -0.70 5.16 -19.81
N LEU A 74 0.58 4.83 -19.58
CA LEU A 74 1.62 5.77 -19.15
C LEU A 74 2.59 6.14 -20.28
N LYS A 75 2.28 5.82 -21.55
CA LYS A 75 3.13 6.09 -22.73
C LYS A 75 3.56 7.54 -22.95
N SER A 76 2.83 8.51 -22.43
CA SER A 76 3.24 9.92 -22.43
C SER A 76 2.59 10.60 -21.23
N LYS A 77 3.32 10.61 -20.11
CA LYS A 77 2.89 11.24 -18.85
C LYS A 77 4.02 12.04 -18.25
N ASN A 78 3.65 13.14 -17.61
CA ASN A 78 4.56 13.84 -16.71
C ASN A 78 4.53 13.14 -15.35
N LEU A 79 5.69 12.70 -14.90
CA LEU A 79 5.89 12.19 -13.55
C LEU A 79 5.74 13.34 -12.57
N PRO A 80 5.02 13.16 -11.45
CA PRO A 80 4.94 14.18 -10.41
C PRO A 80 6.28 14.30 -9.69
N VAL A 81 6.50 15.43 -9.01
CA VAL A 81 7.65 15.64 -8.11
C VAL A 81 7.72 14.53 -7.06
N ASN A 82 8.94 14.20 -6.61
CA ASN A 82 9.27 13.15 -5.66
C ASN A 82 8.91 11.72 -6.14
N THR A 83 8.80 11.52 -7.46
CA THR A 83 8.66 10.18 -8.05
C THR A 83 10.01 9.49 -8.10
N ILE A 84 10.07 8.26 -7.61
CA ILE A 84 11.26 7.41 -7.75
C ILE A 84 11.39 6.99 -9.21
N ILE A 85 12.58 7.17 -9.77
CA ILE A 85 12.90 6.83 -11.15
C ILE A 85 14.18 6.00 -11.20
N LEU A 86 14.23 5.08 -12.16
CA LEU A 86 15.47 4.42 -12.60
C LEU A 86 15.91 5.08 -13.90
N LYS A 87 17.15 5.57 -13.93
CA LYS A 87 17.74 6.23 -15.10
C LYS A 87 19.09 5.63 -15.50
N ASP A 88 19.41 5.74 -16.78
CA ASP A 88 20.75 5.44 -17.30
C ASP A 88 21.73 6.59 -17.01
N GLN A 89 22.98 6.41 -17.44
CA GLN A 89 24.05 7.42 -17.33
C GLN A 89 23.81 8.71 -18.13
N GLU A 90 22.93 8.68 -19.14
CA GLU A 90 22.55 9.85 -19.95
C GLU A 90 21.29 10.55 -19.39
N ASN A 91 20.77 10.07 -18.25
CA ASN A 91 19.54 10.52 -17.59
C ASN A 91 18.24 10.18 -18.33
N HIS A 92 18.24 9.20 -19.25
CA HIS A 92 16.99 8.66 -19.77
C HIS A 92 16.29 7.84 -18.69
N ILE A 93 14.99 8.11 -18.49
CA ILE A 93 14.18 7.38 -17.51
C ILE A 93 13.80 6.02 -18.10
N LEU A 94 14.31 4.95 -17.50
CA LEU A 94 14.13 3.56 -17.94
C LEU A 94 12.90 2.90 -17.29
N ALA A 95 12.56 3.32 -16.07
CA ALA A 95 11.39 2.85 -15.36
C ALA A 95 11.00 3.81 -14.23
N VAL A 96 9.74 3.69 -13.82
CA VAL A 96 9.22 4.22 -12.55
C VAL A 96 8.93 3.01 -11.68
N PRO A 97 9.84 2.66 -10.75
CA PRO A 97 9.76 1.41 -10.02
C PRO A 97 8.39 1.18 -9.41
N GLY A 98 7.81 0.03 -9.76
CA GLY A 98 6.57 -0.46 -9.17
C GLY A 98 5.34 0.12 -9.84
N ILE A 99 5.48 1.18 -10.60
CA ILE A 99 4.37 1.82 -11.33
C ILE A 99 4.39 1.37 -12.79
N SER A 100 5.52 1.53 -13.49
CA SER A 100 5.65 1.12 -14.90
C SER A 100 7.11 1.04 -15.33
N GLY A 101 7.42 0.04 -16.16
CA GLY A 101 8.63 0.06 -16.99
C GLY A 101 8.55 1.12 -18.09
N GLY A 102 9.67 1.43 -18.72
CA GLY A 102 9.76 2.31 -19.89
C GLY A 102 9.59 1.53 -21.19
N GLU A 103 9.04 2.18 -22.22
CA GLU A 103 8.94 1.58 -23.56
C GLU A 103 10.33 1.30 -24.16
N SER A 104 11.32 2.15 -23.83
CA SER A 104 12.72 2.02 -24.26
C SER A 104 13.42 0.76 -23.74
N THR A 105 12.90 0.12 -22.69
CA THR A 105 13.52 -1.06 -22.06
C THR A 105 12.58 -2.25 -21.94
N LYS A 106 11.38 -2.14 -22.54
CA LYS A 106 10.34 -3.16 -22.55
C LYS A 106 10.83 -4.48 -23.15
N MET A 107 10.51 -5.59 -22.50
CA MET A 107 10.66 -6.95 -23.05
C MET A 107 9.79 -7.17 -24.29
N GLU A 108 10.37 -7.78 -25.33
CA GLU A 108 9.60 -8.39 -26.42
C GLU A 108 9.28 -9.86 -26.12
N VAL A 109 8.24 -10.40 -26.75
CA VAL A 109 7.71 -11.75 -26.44
C VAL A 109 8.72 -12.85 -26.76
N GLU A 110 9.55 -12.64 -27.78
CA GLU A 110 10.54 -13.59 -28.27
C GLU A 110 11.88 -13.49 -27.52
N GLU A 111 12.05 -12.49 -26.66
CA GLU A 111 13.32 -12.27 -25.95
C GLU A 111 13.54 -13.31 -24.84
N THR A 112 14.73 -13.91 -24.87
CA THR A 112 15.14 -14.94 -23.92
C THR A 112 16.18 -14.47 -22.90
N SER A 113 16.59 -13.20 -22.97
CA SER A 113 17.60 -12.61 -22.09
C SER A 113 17.10 -11.29 -21.51
N SER A 114 17.34 -11.10 -20.21
CA SER A 114 16.80 -9.97 -19.46
C SER A 114 17.70 -9.58 -18.29
N ILE A 115 17.61 -8.33 -17.87
CA ILE A 115 18.05 -7.89 -16.55
C ILE A 115 16.82 -7.78 -15.66
N ILE A 116 16.89 -8.35 -14.44
CA ILE A 116 15.75 -8.36 -13.51
C ILE A 116 16.06 -7.41 -12.34
N GLU A 117 15.16 -6.47 -12.08
CA GLU A 117 15.15 -5.67 -10.86
C GLU A 117 14.31 -6.36 -9.79
N ILE A 118 14.91 -6.56 -8.62
CA ILE A 118 14.26 -7.05 -7.40
C ILE A 118 14.75 -6.14 -6.27
N ALA A 119 13.90 -5.23 -5.82
CA ALA A 119 14.29 -4.18 -4.89
C ALA A 119 13.13 -3.81 -3.95
N ASN A 120 13.43 -3.03 -2.92
CA ASN A 120 12.42 -2.37 -2.10
C ASN A 120 12.62 -0.86 -2.16
N PHE A 121 11.51 -0.17 -2.37
CA PHE A 121 11.47 1.28 -2.52
C PHE A 121 10.60 1.92 -1.43
N ASP A 122 10.68 3.23 -1.31
CA ASP A 122 9.88 4.00 -0.35
C ASP A 122 8.39 3.86 -0.66
N LYS A 123 7.66 3.24 0.28
CA LYS A 123 6.22 2.95 0.15
C LYS A 123 5.38 4.22 -0.05
N GLU A 124 5.75 5.32 0.58
CA GLU A 124 4.98 6.56 0.52
C GLU A 124 5.19 7.28 -0.81
N ALA A 125 6.41 7.29 -1.33
CA ALA A 125 6.72 7.82 -2.65
C ALA A 125 5.96 7.05 -3.74
N ILE A 126 5.98 5.71 -3.69
CA ILE A 126 5.21 4.87 -4.62
C ILE A 126 3.72 5.16 -4.52
N ALA A 127 3.15 5.19 -3.31
CA ALA A 127 1.73 5.45 -3.12
C ALA A 127 1.30 6.82 -3.66
N ARG A 128 2.10 7.87 -3.40
CA ARG A 128 1.84 9.23 -3.88
C ARG A 128 1.93 9.33 -5.40
N SER A 129 2.99 8.82 -6.01
CA SER A 129 3.17 8.86 -7.46
C SER A 129 2.11 8.03 -8.19
N SER A 130 1.78 6.84 -7.69
CA SER A 130 0.72 5.99 -8.25
C SER A 130 -0.65 6.69 -8.23
N PHE A 131 -0.99 7.34 -7.11
CA PHE A 131 -2.24 8.10 -6.99
C PHE A 131 -2.28 9.32 -7.91
N ALA A 132 -1.20 10.10 -7.95
CA ALA A 132 -1.10 11.28 -8.80
C ALA A 132 -1.16 10.93 -10.31
N LEU A 133 -0.52 9.83 -10.71
CA LEU A 133 -0.58 9.30 -12.08
C LEU A 133 -1.91 8.61 -12.41
N LYS A 134 -2.81 8.43 -11.42
CA LYS A 134 -4.06 7.66 -11.54
C LYS A 134 -3.81 6.25 -12.12
N HIS A 135 -2.70 5.64 -11.74
CA HIS A 135 -2.31 4.30 -12.18
C HIS A 135 -1.84 3.47 -11.00
N ARG A 136 -2.65 2.46 -10.62
CA ARG A 136 -2.33 1.50 -9.56
C ARG A 136 -2.08 0.13 -10.17
N SER A 137 -0.86 -0.12 -10.61
CA SER A 137 -0.39 -1.45 -11.00
C SER A 137 -0.36 -2.39 -9.78
N ASP A 138 -0.31 -3.70 -10.00
CA ASP A 138 -0.25 -4.67 -8.89
C ASP A 138 1.03 -4.52 -8.07
N GLY A 139 2.17 -4.25 -8.71
CA GLY A 139 3.43 -3.94 -8.02
C GLY A 139 3.31 -2.72 -7.11
N SER A 140 2.67 -1.63 -7.58
CA SER A 140 2.51 -0.41 -6.78
C SER A 140 1.62 -0.61 -5.57
N LYS A 141 0.58 -1.47 -5.68
CA LYS A 141 -0.32 -1.80 -4.56
C LYS A 141 0.45 -2.54 -3.46
N VAL A 142 1.28 -3.49 -3.85
CA VAL A 142 2.08 -4.30 -2.92
C VAL A 142 3.18 -3.45 -2.27
N TRP A 143 3.98 -2.71 -3.02
CA TRP A 143 5.00 -1.84 -2.42
C TRP A 143 4.43 -0.70 -1.56
N ALA A 144 3.29 -0.12 -1.93
CA ALA A 144 2.61 0.88 -1.09
C ALA A 144 2.17 0.31 0.28
N GLY A 145 1.97 -1.01 0.36
CA GLY A 145 1.63 -1.75 1.59
C GLY A 145 2.84 -2.12 2.46
N SER A 146 4.06 -1.72 2.08
CA SER A 146 5.33 -2.23 2.64
C SER A 146 5.61 -3.68 2.23
N VAL A 147 6.87 -3.95 1.86
CA VAL A 147 7.32 -5.29 1.46
C VAL A 147 8.52 -5.64 2.31
N ASN A 148 8.53 -6.87 2.84
CA ASN A 148 9.61 -7.35 3.67
C ASN A 148 10.90 -7.50 2.84
N SER A 149 12.01 -6.92 3.29
CA SER A 149 13.30 -6.97 2.58
C SER A 149 13.85 -8.38 2.38
N ASN A 150 13.51 -9.33 3.26
CA ASN A 150 13.91 -10.71 3.10
C ASN A 150 13.24 -11.41 1.90
N LEU A 151 12.13 -10.85 1.37
CA LEU A 151 11.48 -11.40 0.18
C LEU A 151 12.33 -11.23 -1.08
N ILE A 152 13.30 -10.32 -1.10
CA ILE A 152 14.25 -10.20 -2.21
C ILE A 152 15.02 -11.52 -2.38
N LEU A 153 15.57 -12.06 -1.28
CA LEU A 153 16.26 -13.35 -1.30
C LEU A 153 15.32 -14.50 -1.67
N VAL A 154 14.12 -14.53 -1.09
CA VAL A 154 13.11 -15.55 -1.41
C VAL A 154 12.76 -15.52 -2.91
N THR A 155 12.67 -14.34 -3.51
CA THR A 155 12.39 -14.16 -4.94
C THR A 155 13.53 -14.67 -5.81
N ILE A 156 14.78 -14.43 -5.40
CA ILE A 156 15.96 -14.95 -6.11
C ILE A 156 15.98 -16.48 -6.04
N LEU A 157 15.75 -17.06 -4.87
CA LEU A 157 15.64 -18.52 -4.71
C LEU A 157 14.51 -19.09 -5.58
N ARG A 158 13.37 -18.40 -5.63
CA ARG A 158 12.24 -18.82 -6.45
C ARG A 158 12.53 -18.71 -7.95
N LEU A 159 13.26 -17.69 -8.38
CA LEU A 159 13.77 -17.58 -9.75
C LEU A 159 14.67 -18.76 -10.10
N ILE A 160 15.57 -19.17 -9.19
CA ILE A 160 16.43 -20.34 -9.36
C ILE A 160 15.61 -21.62 -9.52
N GLU A 161 14.52 -21.79 -8.78
CA GLU A 161 13.62 -22.92 -8.98
C GLU A 161 12.89 -22.89 -10.33
N VAL A 162 12.55 -21.70 -10.84
CA VAL A 162 11.84 -21.54 -12.12
C VAL A 162 12.77 -21.73 -13.31
N PHE A 163 13.98 -21.16 -13.30
CA PHE A 163 14.89 -21.13 -14.45
C PHE A 163 16.11 -22.04 -14.34
N SER A 164 16.45 -22.56 -13.16
CA SER A 164 17.74 -23.17 -12.80
C SER A 164 18.87 -22.15 -12.58
N LEU A 165 19.80 -22.51 -11.69
CA LEU A 165 20.89 -21.62 -11.23
C LEU A 165 21.84 -21.20 -12.35
N ASP A 166 22.10 -22.08 -13.32
CA ASP A 166 22.98 -21.84 -14.47
C ASP A 166 22.45 -20.75 -15.41
N ARG A 167 21.16 -20.40 -15.30
CA ARG A 167 20.51 -19.36 -16.11
C ARG A 167 20.41 -18.01 -15.41
N ILE A 168 20.79 -17.93 -14.13
CA ILE A 168 20.69 -16.70 -13.34
C ILE A 168 22.09 -16.32 -12.88
N LYS A 169 22.49 -15.10 -13.23
CA LYS A 169 23.76 -14.54 -12.81
C LYS A 169 23.53 -13.22 -12.06
N PRO A 170 24.11 -13.05 -10.87
CA PRO A 170 24.17 -11.74 -10.23
C PRO A 170 24.91 -10.74 -11.11
N VAL A 171 24.27 -9.61 -11.41
CA VAL A 171 24.86 -8.54 -12.24
C VAL A 171 25.20 -7.27 -11.46
N GLY A 172 24.56 -7.05 -10.32
CA GLY A 172 24.87 -5.93 -9.42
C GLY A 172 23.90 -5.83 -8.25
N TYR A 173 24.21 -4.96 -7.29
CA TYR A 173 23.34 -4.62 -6.16
C TYR A 173 23.30 -3.10 -5.98
N TRP A 174 22.20 -2.60 -5.41
CA TRP A 174 22.08 -1.18 -5.09
C TRP A 174 22.87 -0.82 -3.83
N ASP A 175 23.88 0.04 -3.97
CA ASP A 175 24.60 0.62 -2.84
C ASP A 175 23.89 1.90 -2.39
N LYS A 176 23.20 1.82 -1.24
CA LYS A 176 22.46 2.95 -0.68
C LYS A 176 23.37 4.14 -0.31
N GLN A 177 24.64 3.90 0.02
CA GLN A 177 25.57 4.98 0.39
C GLN A 177 26.06 5.74 -0.85
N LYS A 178 26.32 5.03 -1.94
CA LYS A 178 26.79 5.64 -3.19
C LYS A 178 25.67 6.10 -4.11
N GLY A 179 24.46 5.57 -3.95
CA GLY A 179 23.33 5.89 -4.81
C GLY A 179 23.49 5.34 -6.23
N ASN A 180 24.13 4.19 -6.41
CA ASN A 180 24.31 3.53 -7.70
C ASN A 180 24.32 1.99 -7.57
N VAL A 181 24.18 1.31 -8.70
CA VAL A 181 24.36 -0.16 -8.78
C VAL A 181 25.85 -0.49 -8.87
N ASN A 182 26.37 -1.33 -7.97
CA ASN A 182 27.77 -1.79 -7.96
C ASN A 182 27.88 -3.29 -8.27
N SER A 183 29.08 -3.72 -8.71
CA SER A 183 29.42 -5.12 -8.90
C SER A 183 29.39 -5.89 -7.59
N ILE A 184 28.94 -7.14 -7.63
CA ILE A 184 28.81 -7.98 -6.43
C ILE A 184 30.19 -8.52 -6.03
N GLU A 185 30.66 -8.10 -4.86
CA GLU A 185 31.78 -8.74 -4.13
C GLU A 185 31.26 -9.61 -2.97
N ASP A 186 30.14 -9.24 -2.33
CA ASP A 186 29.53 -9.98 -1.21
C ASP A 186 28.01 -10.19 -1.37
N PHE A 187 27.55 -11.29 -0.80
CA PHE A 187 26.20 -11.83 -0.92
C PHE A 187 25.20 -11.12 0.02
N PHE A 188 23.91 -11.17 -0.34
CA PHE A 188 22.79 -10.60 0.40
C PHE A 188 22.86 -10.83 1.92
N GLU A 189 22.74 -9.75 2.70
CA GLU A 189 22.49 -9.85 4.14
C GLU A 189 21.02 -10.15 4.40
N PHE A 190 20.76 -11.22 5.13
CA PHE A 190 19.43 -11.52 5.65
C PHE A 190 19.14 -10.59 6.83
N VAL A 191 18.02 -9.86 6.77
CA VAL A 191 17.63 -8.94 7.83
C VAL A 191 17.03 -9.76 8.96
N ASP A 192 17.68 -9.77 10.13
CA ASP A 192 17.18 -10.48 11.30
C ASP A 192 15.90 -9.82 11.84
N GLY A 193 15.13 -10.60 12.59
CA GLY A 193 13.89 -10.17 13.21
C GLY A 193 14.09 -9.08 14.26
N ARG A 194 13.09 -8.20 14.40
CA ARG A 194 13.12 -7.13 15.41
C ARG A 194 13.03 -7.71 16.82
N ILE A 195 13.73 -7.07 17.75
CA ILE A 195 13.70 -7.42 19.17
C ILE A 195 12.77 -6.43 19.87
N ILE A 196 11.74 -6.94 20.54
CA ILE A 196 10.71 -6.13 21.21
C ILE A 196 10.59 -6.60 22.66
N GLU A 197 10.67 -5.67 23.61
CA GLU A 197 10.39 -5.94 25.01
C GLU A 197 8.87 -6.07 25.23
N ILE A 198 8.44 -7.20 25.81
CA ILE A 198 7.04 -7.58 25.99
C ILE A 198 6.84 -8.22 27.36
N SER A 199 6.03 -7.56 28.20
CA SER A 199 5.54 -8.09 29.46
C SER A 199 4.20 -8.78 29.26
N ILE A 200 4.13 -10.10 29.52
CA ILE A 200 2.86 -10.84 29.48
C ILE A 200 1.86 -10.23 30.46
N ALA A 201 2.30 -9.91 31.68
CA ALA A 201 1.44 -9.27 32.68
C ALA A 201 0.81 -7.97 32.13
N GLU A 202 1.55 -7.16 31.37
CA GLU A 202 0.98 -5.98 30.71
C GLU A 202 -0.06 -6.36 29.65
N LEU A 203 0.22 -7.34 28.79
CA LEU A 203 -0.72 -7.77 27.75
C LEU A 203 -2.02 -8.32 28.35
N VAL A 204 -1.93 -9.13 29.40
CA VAL A 204 -3.09 -9.73 30.07
C VAL A 204 -4.07 -8.66 30.55
N THR A 205 -3.59 -7.57 31.14
CA THR A 205 -4.45 -6.48 31.63
C THR A 205 -5.27 -5.82 30.53
N ARG A 206 -4.91 -6.05 29.27
CA ARG A 206 -5.53 -5.45 28.09
C ARG A 206 -6.45 -6.43 27.34
N ILE A 207 -6.49 -7.72 27.70
CA ILE A 207 -7.35 -8.70 27.02
C ILE A 207 -8.74 -8.73 27.66
N ASP A 208 -8.89 -9.32 28.85
CA ASP A 208 -10.12 -9.34 29.63
C ASP A 208 -9.90 -9.75 31.11
N SER A 209 -10.98 -9.80 31.90
CA SER A 209 -10.96 -10.08 33.35
C SER A 209 -10.49 -11.47 33.76
N ARG A 210 -10.24 -12.42 32.85
CA ARG A 210 -9.78 -13.77 33.23
C ARG A 210 -8.38 -13.77 33.85
N GLY A 211 -7.60 -12.71 33.62
CA GLY A 211 -6.32 -12.49 34.30
C GLY A 211 -5.21 -13.45 33.91
N GLU A 212 -4.09 -13.36 34.62
CA GLU A 212 -2.80 -13.95 34.22
C GLU A 212 -2.81 -15.48 34.27
N GLU A 213 -3.49 -16.07 35.26
CA GLU A 213 -3.62 -17.52 35.42
C GLU A 213 -4.23 -18.20 34.18
N PHE A 214 -5.18 -17.53 33.53
CA PHE A 214 -5.80 -18.02 32.31
C PHE A 214 -4.94 -17.73 31.07
N TRP A 215 -4.41 -16.52 30.96
CA TRP A 215 -3.86 -16.01 29.71
C TRP A 215 -2.36 -16.28 29.49
N ASP A 216 -1.56 -16.50 30.54
CA ASP A 216 -0.09 -16.61 30.40
C ASP A 216 0.32 -17.66 29.35
N ASN A 217 -0.19 -18.88 29.50
CA ASN A 217 0.12 -19.98 28.57
C ASN A 217 -0.37 -19.70 27.15
N VAL A 218 -1.55 -19.09 27.01
CA VAL A 218 -2.12 -18.77 25.70
C VAL A 218 -1.28 -17.71 25.01
N ILE A 219 -0.95 -16.62 25.70
CA ILE A 219 -0.13 -15.53 25.17
C ILE A 219 1.26 -16.04 24.81
N ARG A 220 1.93 -16.82 25.68
CA ARG A 220 3.22 -17.44 25.35
C ARG A 220 3.15 -18.29 24.10
N ALA A 221 2.11 -19.11 23.96
CA ALA A 221 1.93 -19.93 22.78
C ALA A 221 1.78 -19.07 21.52
N LYS A 222 1.01 -17.97 21.57
CA LYS A 222 0.83 -17.06 20.42
C LYS A 222 2.09 -16.25 20.10
N LEU A 223 2.80 -15.75 21.10
CA LEU A 223 4.09 -15.07 20.92
C LEU A 223 5.10 -15.98 20.21
N ASN A 224 5.13 -17.27 20.55
CA ASN A 224 6.00 -18.25 19.90
C ASN A 224 5.56 -18.67 18.48
N LEU A 225 4.39 -18.24 18.00
CA LEU A 225 4.00 -18.39 16.59
C LEU A 225 4.56 -17.25 15.71
N ILE A 226 4.85 -16.10 16.31
CA ILE A 226 5.28 -14.88 15.62
C ILE A 226 6.74 -14.52 15.90
N GLY A 227 7.45 -15.33 16.69
CA GLY A 227 8.83 -15.09 17.10
C GLY A 227 9.31 -16.10 18.14
N GLN A 228 10.47 -15.80 18.73
CA GLN A 228 11.04 -16.53 19.86
C GLN A 228 10.91 -15.67 21.11
N TYR A 229 10.03 -16.07 22.03
CA TYR A 229 9.82 -15.34 23.28
C TYR A 229 10.58 -15.96 24.44
N SER A 230 11.47 -15.19 25.06
CA SER A 230 12.18 -15.56 26.29
C SER A 230 12.36 -14.34 27.19
N ASP A 231 12.19 -14.52 28.50
CA ASP A 231 12.56 -13.54 29.54
C ASP A 231 12.07 -12.10 29.29
N GLY A 232 10.82 -11.94 28.85
CA GLY A 232 10.24 -10.61 28.61
C GLY A 232 10.65 -9.98 27.27
N VAL A 233 11.28 -10.74 26.38
CA VAL A 233 11.75 -10.27 25.08
C VAL A 233 11.22 -11.20 23.98
N LEU A 234 10.63 -10.60 22.95
CA LEU A 234 10.24 -11.26 21.71
C LEU A 234 11.27 -10.93 20.63
N LYS A 235 11.99 -11.94 20.15
CA LYS A 235 12.68 -11.86 18.86
C LYS A 235 11.68 -12.25 17.78
N CYS A 236 11.15 -11.27 17.05
CA CYS A 236 10.11 -11.49 16.04
C CYS A 236 10.65 -12.38 14.90
N GLU A 237 9.77 -13.15 14.26
CA GLU A 237 10.13 -13.87 13.04
C GLU A 237 10.44 -12.86 11.92
N PRO A 238 11.53 -13.03 11.14
CA PRO A 238 12.01 -12.05 10.17
C PRO A 238 11.02 -11.69 9.06
N PHE A 239 10.01 -12.52 8.82
CA PHE A 239 8.97 -12.29 7.79
C PHE A 239 7.81 -11.42 8.29
N TYR A 240 7.66 -11.21 9.60
CA TYR A 240 6.67 -10.30 10.18
C TYR A 240 7.15 -8.85 10.07
N SER A 241 6.94 -8.22 8.91
CA SER A 241 7.39 -6.85 8.64
C SER A 241 6.68 -5.76 9.44
N ASN A 242 5.54 -6.10 10.05
CA ASN A 242 4.60 -5.14 10.64
C ASN A 242 4.67 -5.09 12.17
N LEU A 243 5.56 -5.88 12.79
CA LEU A 243 5.76 -5.88 14.23
C LEU A 243 6.86 -4.86 14.56
N GLU A 244 6.47 -3.61 14.81
CA GLU A 244 7.40 -2.52 15.07
C GLU A 244 7.51 -2.18 16.56
N ASN A 245 6.41 -2.33 17.29
CA ASN A 245 6.28 -1.99 18.69
C ASN A 245 5.41 -3.03 19.43
N LYS A 246 5.24 -2.82 20.74
CA LYS A 246 4.47 -3.74 21.59
C LYS A 246 2.98 -3.74 21.28
N GLU A 247 2.42 -2.66 20.76
CA GLU A 247 1.02 -2.57 20.34
C GLU A 247 0.76 -3.45 19.10
N ASP A 248 1.68 -3.47 18.14
CA ASP A 248 1.58 -4.34 16.95
C ASP A 248 1.64 -5.83 17.36
N VAL A 249 2.53 -6.17 18.29
CA VAL A 249 2.61 -7.52 18.87
C VAL A 249 1.32 -7.88 19.59
N PHE A 250 0.76 -6.96 20.38
CA PHE A 250 -0.51 -7.19 21.07
C PHE A 250 -1.65 -7.42 20.09
N GLU A 251 -1.76 -6.61 19.04
CA GLU A 251 -2.78 -6.78 17.99
C GLU A 251 -2.67 -8.18 17.35
N GLU A 252 -1.47 -8.60 16.97
CA GLU A 252 -1.26 -9.89 16.32
C GLU A 252 -1.55 -11.07 17.27
N VAL A 253 -1.15 -10.97 18.55
CA VAL A 253 -1.50 -11.97 19.58
C VAL A 253 -3.02 -12.07 19.73
N VAL A 254 -3.72 -10.94 19.85
CA VAL A 254 -5.18 -10.91 19.99
C VAL A 254 -5.87 -11.46 18.73
N ARG A 255 -5.35 -11.13 17.55
CA ARG A 255 -5.84 -11.68 16.27
C ARG A 255 -5.69 -13.20 16.19
N LEU A 256 -4.57 -13.74 16.68
CA LEU A 256 -4.30 -15.18 16.72
C LEU A 256 -5.08 -15.92 17.82
N ILE A 257 -5.53 -15.21 18.86
CA ILE A 257 -6.52 -15.71 19.81
C ILE A 257 -7.88 -15.78 19.11
N GLY A 258 -8.28 -14.69 18.46
CA GLY A 258 -9.60 -14.52 17.87
C GLY A 258 -10.45 -13.57 18.72
N PHE A 259 -11.00 -12.53 18.11
CA PHE A 259 -11.76 -11.50 18.83
C PHE A 259 -13.02 -12.05 19.52
N ASP A 260 -13.62 -13.11 18.96
CA ASP A 260 -14.81 -13.77 19.52
C ASP A 260 -14.53 -14.52 20.83
N ASP A 261 -13.28 -14.89 21.07
CA ASP A 261 -12.87 -15.61 22.28
C ASP A 261 -12.62 -14.66 23.46
N ILE A 262 -12.64 -13.34 23.25
CA ILE A 262 -12.41 -12.34 24.30
C ILE A 262 -13.73 -12.02 25.01
N VAL A 263 -13.72 -12.02 26.35
CA VAL A 263 -14.90 -11.69 27.13
C VAL A 263 -15.20 -10.19 27.01
N SER A 264 -16.39 -9.85 26.51
CA SER A 264 -16.84 -8.46 26.44
C SER A 264 -17.21 -7.93 27.82
N GLU A 265 -16.60 -6.81 28.20
CA GLU A 265 -16.87 -6.13 29.46
C GLU A 265 -17.37 -4.71 29.22
N PRO A 266 -18.40 -4.26 29.96
CA PRO A 266 -18.87 -2.90 29.86
C PRO A 266 -17.82 -1.94 30.41
N ILE A 267 -17.47 -0.93 29.61
CA ILE A 267 -16.61 0.16 30.08
C ILE A 267 -17.37 0.94 31.16
N THR A 268 -16.83 0.94 32.38
CA THR A 268 -17.38 1.74 33.47
C THR A 268 -16.80 3.15 33.39
N SER A 269 -17.61 4.11 32.97
CA SER A 269 -17.27 5.54 32.98
C SER A 269 -18.09 6.26 34.04
N TYR A 270 -17.42 7.06 34.87
CA TYR A 270 -18.06 7.95 35.84
C TYR A 270 -18.11 9.37 35.27
N SER A 271 -18.83 9.55 34.16
CA SER A 271 -19.04 10.88 33.58
C SER A 271 -20.38 11.46 34.02
N ASN A 272 -20.37 12.67 34.59
CA ASN A 272 -21.59 13.46 34.70
C ASN A 272 -21.95 13.99 33.31
N ASN A 273 -23.03 13.48 32.72
CA ASN A 273 -23.55 13.97 31.45
C ASN A 273 -24.08 15.39 31.62
N VAL A 274 -23.21 16.40 31.46
CA VAL A 274 -23.64 17.79 31.39
C VAL A 274 -24.19 18.03 29.99
N ILE A 275 -25.52 18.01 29.88
CA ILE A 275 -26.18 18.42 28.65
C ILE A 275 -26.11 19.95 28.56
N SER A 276 -25.59 20.48 27.46
CA SER A 276 -25.51 21.92 27.29
C SER A 276 -26.91 22.52 27.18
N PRO A 277 -27.14 23.74 27.72
CA PRO A 277 -28.42 24.44 27.54
C PRO A 277 -28.81 24.62 26.07
N SER A 278 -27.83 24.73 25.16
CA SER A 278 -28.06 24.83 23.71
C SER A 278 -28.63 23.53 23.11
N PHE A 279 -28.18 22.37 23.57
CA PHE A 279 -28.69 21.08 23.11
C PHE A 279 -30.13 20.85 23.59
N GLU A 280 -30.41 21.15 24.87
CA GLU A 280 -31.78 21.09 25.41
C GLU A 280 -32.71 22.05 24.66
N SER A 281 -32.26 23.28 24.41
CA SER A 281 -33.02 24.27 23.65
C SER A 281 -33.33 23.79 22.23
N MET A 282 -32.37 23.15 21.55
CA MET A 282 -32.57 22.58 20.22
C MET A 282 -33.61 21.46 20.24
N LYS A 283 -33.54 20.56 21.23
CA LYS A 283 -34.51 19.46 21.39
C LYS A 283 -35.91 19.99 21.67
N MET A 284 -36.04 20.96 22.57
CA MET A 284 -37.31 21.64 22.84
C MET A 284 -37.86 22.33 21.60
N PHE A 285 -37.00 23.04 20.85
CA PHE A 285 -37.38 23.69 19.60
C PHE A 285 -37.98 22.68 18.62
N LYS A 286 -37.27 21.58 18.33
CA LYS A 286 -37.78 20.52 17.45
C LYS A 286 -39.16 20.00 17.87
N ASN A 287 -39.35 19.71 19.16
CA ASN A 287 -40.62 19.23 19.69
C ASN A 287 -41.78 20.23 19.50
N ILE A 288 -41.51 21.52 19.69
CA ILE A 288 -42.50 22.58 19.46
C ILE A 288 -42.93 22.58 17.99
N TRP A 289 -41.98 22.57 17.04
CA TRP A 289 -42.29 22.57 15.60
C TRP A 289 -43.04 21.31 15.16
N HIS A 290 -42.70 20.15 15.71
CA HIS A 290 -43.49 18.93 15.48
C HIS A 290 -44.93 19.06 15.95
N THR A 291 -45.18 19.73 17.08
CA THR A 291 -46.53 19.95 17.61
C THR A 291 -47.37 20.85 16.69
N TYR A 292 -46.72 21.77 15.97
CA TYR A 292 -47.35 22.60 14.93
C TYR A 292 -47.47 21.91 13.56
N GLY A 293 -47.13 20.62 13.46
CA GLY A 293 -47.31 19.84 12.23
C GLY A 293 -46.13 19.87 11.25
N PHE A 294 -44.98 20.41 11.65
CA PHE A 294 -43.77 20.41 10.81
C PHE A 294 -43.02 19.06 10.88
N ASN A 295 -42.41 18.69 9.76
CA ASN A 295 -41.54 17.52 9.65
C ASN A 295 -40.08 17.97 9.56
N GLU A 296 -39.20 17.31 10.32
CA GLU A 296 -37.76 17.51 10.18
C GLU A 296 -37.26 16.85 8.90
N VAL A 297 -36.41 17.56 8.15
CA VAL A 297 -35.75 17.05 6.94
C VAL A 297 -34.24 17.27 7.06
N ILE A 298 -33.47 16.26 6.64
CA ILE A 298 -32.01 16.37 6.53
C ILE A 298 -31.68 16.65 5.07
N LEU A 299 -31.21 17.87 4.81
CA LEU A 299 -30.86 18.33 3.46
C LEU A 299 -29.37 18.15 3.16
N ARG A 300 -29.03 18.22 1.88
CA ARG A 300 -27.63 18.18 1.45
C ARG A 300 -26.92 19.48 1.86
N PRO A 301 -25.68 19.40 2.39
CA PRO A 301 -24.93 20.58 2.78
C PRO A 301 -24.39 21.38 1.58
N PHE A 302 -24.29 20.74 0.40
CA PHE A 302 -23.79 21.37 -0.82
C PHE A 302 -24.91 21.60 -1.84
N VAL A 303 -24.91 22.79 -2.44
CA VAL A 303 -25.93 23.28 -3.35
C VAL A 303 -25.30 24.02 -4.53
N GLY A 304 -26.08 24.22 -5.59
CA GLY A 304 -25.68 25.06 -6.71
C GLY A 304 -25.73 26.55 -6.36
N VAL A 305 -25.03 27.37 -7.14
CA VAL A 305 -24.88 28.83 -6.90
C VAL A 305 -26.23 29.55 -6.75
N ASN A 306 -27.26 29.10 -7.47
CA ASN A 306 -28.61 29.69 -7.45
C ASN A 306 -29.38 29.42 -6.16
N LYS A 307 -28.88 28.53 -5.30
CA LYS A 307 -29.49 28.15 -4.01
C LYS A 307 -28.68 28.64 -2.81
N LEU A 308 -27.65 29.46 -3.05
CA LEU A 308 -26.87 30.07 -1.98
C LEU A 308 -27.64 31.22 -1.33
N PHE A 309 -27.60 31.28 0.00
CA PHE A 309 -28.22 32.36 0.76
C PHE A 309 -27.53 33.70 0.55
N ASP A 310 -26.21 33.72 0.71
CA ASP A 310 -25.38 34.89 0.45
C ASP A 310 -24.38 34.56 -0.67
N PRO A 311 -24.64 35.02 -1.90
CA PRO A 311 -23.73 34.86 -3.02
C PRO A 311 -22.35 35.51 -2.81
N ASN A 312 -22.16 36.36 -1.80
CA ASN A 312 -20.87 37.01 -1.52
C ASN A 312 -19.99 36.20 -0.55
N GLN A 313 -20.55 35.21 0.17
CA GLN A 313 -19.83 34.34 1.09
C GLN A 313 -19.88 32.89 0.61
N LYS A 314 -19.01 32.54 -0.35
CA LYS A 314 -18.97 31.20 -0.95
C LYS A 314 -17.86 30.36 -0.34
N LEU A 315 -18.23 29.19 0.19
CA LEU A 315 -17.30 28.11 0.47
C LEU A 315 -17.47 27.04 -0.60
N GLU A 316 -16.48 26.89 -1.47
CA GLU A 316 -16.51 25.98 -2.62
C GLU A 316 -15.68 24.73 -2.35
N LEU A 317 -16.26 23.56 -2.63
CA LEU A 317 -15.57 22.29 -2.59
C LEU A 317 -14.80 22.06 -3.89
N VAL A 318 -13.46 22.09 -3.82
CA VAL A 318 -12.55 21.97 -4.98
C VAL A 318 -12.75 20.68 -5.79
N LYS A 319 -13.15 19.58 -5.14
CA LYS A 319 -13.47 18.30 -5.78
C LYS A 319 -14.84 17.83 -5.33
N SER A 320 -15.87 18.52 -5.80
CA SER A 320 -17.25 18.16 -5.49
C SER A 320 -17.64 16.85 -6.18
N TYR A 321 -18.50 16.07 -5.50
CA TYR A 321 -19.14 14.90 -6.11
C TYR A 321 -20.04 15.31 -7.30
N ARG A 322 -20.66 16.49 -7.19
CA ARG A 322 -21.51 17.11 -8.20
C ARG A 322 -20.96 18.48 -8.59
N THR A 323 -20.56 18.61 -9.85
CA THR A 323 -19.97 19.85 -10.37
C THR A 323 -20.96 21.01 -10.40
N ASP A 324 -22.26 20.72 -10.42
CA ASP A 324 -23.36 21.69 -10.37
C ASP A 324 -23.75 22.11 -8.94
N GLU A 325 -23.28 21.38 -7.92
CA GLU A 325 -23.54 21.65 -6.49
C GLU A 325 -22.23 21.71 -5.67
N PRO A 326 -21.26 22.60 -5.99
CA PRO A 326 -19.98 22.61 -5.29
C PRO A 326 -19.96 23.49 -4.04
N PHE A 327 -21.00 24.30 -3.78
CA PHE A 327 -20.96 25.32 -2.73
C PHE A 327 -21.64 24.87 -1.46
N PHE A 328 -21.03 25.11 -0.31
CA PHE A 328 -21.66 24.91 0.99
C PHE A 328 -22.80 25.91 1.16
N ALA A 329 -23.98 25.44 1.59
CA ALA A 329 -25.19 26.26 1.65
C ALA A 329 -25.07 27.48 2.60
N GLY A 330 -24.13 27.46 3.56
CA GLY A 330 -23.83 28.57 4.47
C GLY A 330 -24.90 28.76 5.55
N PHE A 331 -26.10 29.18 5.14
CA PHE A 331 -27.31 29.28 5.94
C PHE A 331 -28.52 28.85 5.10
N PHE A 332 -29.54 28.28 5.74
CA PHE A 332 -30.76 27.86 5.05
C PHE A 332 -31.52 29.07 4.50
N VAL A 333 -31.72 29.10 3.17
CA VAL A 333 -32.50 30.13 2.48
C VAL A 333 -34.00 30.04 2.79
N ASP A 334 -34.49 28.85 3.14
CA ASP A 334 -35.91 28.53 2.99
C ASP A 334 -36.62 28.12 4.29
N ILE A 335 -36.24 28.65 5.46
CA ILE A 335 -37.12 28.51 6.64
C ILE A 335 -38.34 29.43 6.53
N PHE A 336 -38.27 30.55 5.80
CA PHE A 336 -39.36 31.55 5.77
C PHE A 336 -39.98 31.84 4.40
N SER A 337 -39.41 31.36 3.30
CA SER A 337 -39.90 31.67 1.94
C SER A 337 -41.11 30.83 1.51
N HIS A 338 -41.39 29.70 2.19
CA HIS A 338 -42.47 28.76 1.85
C HIS A 338 -43.51 28.59 2.97
N PHE A 339 -43.68 29.59 3.84
CA PHE A 339 -44.93 29.70 4.61
C PHE A 339 -46.07 30.06 3.64
N ILE A 340 -46.56 29.04 2.94
CA ILE A 340 -47.89 29.07 2.33
C ILE A 340 -48.86 28.97 3.52
N ILE A 341 -49.51 30.10 3.83
CA ILE A 341 -50.74 30.14 4.64
C ILE A 341 -51.85 29.46 3.84
#